data_AF-A0A529XUE6-F1
#
_entry.id   AF-A0A529XUE6-F1
#
_cell.length_a   1.000
_cell.length_b   1.000
_cell.length_c   1.000
_cell.angle_alpha   90.00
_cell.angle_beta   90.00
_cell.angle_gamma   90.00
#
_symmetry.space_group_name_H-M   'P 1'
#
loop_
_entity.id
_entity.type
_entity.pdbx_description
1 polymer ?
#
loop_
_entity_poly.entity_id
_entity_poly.type
_entity_poly.pdbx_seq_one_letter_code
_entity_poly.pdbx_strand_id
1 'polypeptide(L)'
;MLDTVRPSLAGFFEGTNPTPPSHLGTRYDASGNFLPEPGNTIVCHLVEGSLSQAAIVEVRERMRAMPDADRLAFTPISSLHMTLFQGIIEYRRRLPYW
;
A
#
# COMPACT_ATOMS: atom_id res chain seq x y z
N MET A 1 -0.89 7.43 -27.69
CA MET A 1 -2.24 6.85 -27.64
C MET A 1 -2.44 6.35 -26.22
N LEU A 2 -3.26 7.04 -25.42
CA LEU A 2 -3.70 6.56 -24.10
C LEU A 2 -4.67 5.40 -24.37
N ASP A 3 -4.14 4.26 -24.81
CA ASP A 3 -4.96 3.09 -25.07
C ASP A 3 -5.41 2.53 -23.72
N THR A 4 -6.56 3.07 -23.31
CA THR A 4 -7.41 2.72 -22.18
C THR A 4 -6.65 2.55 -20.86
N VAL A 5 -6.56 3.65 -20.10
CA VAL A 5 -6.35 3.56 -18.65
C VAL A 5 -7.28 2.47 -18.12
N ARG A 6 -6.69 1.43 -17.50
CA ARG A 6 -7.49 0.34 -16.93
C ARG A 6 -8.51 0.97 -15.97
N PRO A 7 -9.82 0.64 -16.06
CA PRO A 7 -10.82 1.22 -15.17
C PRO A 7 -10.47 1.08 -13.69
N SER A 8 -9.76 0.01 -13.32
CA SER A 8 -9.24 -0.22 -11.97
C SER A 8 -8.26 0.84 -11.46
N LEU A 9 -7.69 1.67 -12.34
CA LEU A 9 -6.75 2.74 -11.98
C LEU A 9 -7.43 4.11 -11.89
N ALA A 10 -8.68 4.26 -12.35
CA ALA A 10 -9.37 5.54 -12.41
C ALA A 10 -9.42 6.28 -11.05
N GLY A 11 -9.52 5.55 -9.94
CA GLY A 11 -9.58 6.14 -8.60
C GLY A 11 -8.29 6.83 -8.12
N PHE A 12 -7.17 6.65 -8.84
CA PHE A 12 -5.87 7.22 -8.48
C PHE A 12 -5.48 8.45 -9.31
N PHE A 13 -6.26 8.81 -10.33
CA PHE A 13 -6.00 10.02 -11.11
C PHE A 13 -6.65 11.23 -10.44
N GLU A 14 -5.90 12.32 -10.38
CA GLU A 14 -6.36 13.61 -9.84
C GLU A 14 -7.63 14.12 -10.55
N GLY A 15 -7.73 13.92 -11.88
CA GLY A 15 -8.88 14.36 -12.67
C GLY A 15 -10.20 13.64 -12.35
N THR A 16 -10.16 12.49 -11.67
CA THR A 16 -11.33 11.68 -11.33
C THR A 16 -11.50 11.50 -9.81
N ASN A 17 -10.48 11.81 -9.01
CA ASN A 17 -10.54 11.78 -7.56
C ASN A 17 -9.80 13.00 -6.98
N PRO A 18 -10.51 14.09 -6.63
CA PRO A 18 -9.90 15.30 -6.08
C PRO A 18 -9.64 15.20 -4.57
N THR A 19 -10.05 14.11 -3.92
CA THR A 19 -9.87 13.97 -2.47
C THR A 19 -8.50 13.41 -2.14
N PRO A 20 -7.83 13.89 -1.07
CA PRO A 20 -6.61 13.27 -0.58
C PRO A 20 -6.83 11.79 -0.24
N PRO A 21 -5.79 10.94 -0.34
CA PRO A 21 -5.89 9.54 0.08
C PRO A 21 -6.42 9.43 1.53
N SER A 22 -7.36 8.52 1.77
CA SER A 22 -8.04 8.36 3.06
C SER A 22 -7.12 8.05 4.24
N HIS A 23 -5.92 7.55 3.96
CA HIS A 23 -4.92 7.17 4.95
C HIS A 23 -3.81 8.23 5.16
N LEU A 24 -3.83 9.33 4.39
CA LEU A 24 -2.91 10.45 4.58
C LEU A 24 -3.15 11.10 5.95
N GLY A 25 -2.09 11.29 6.73
CA GLY A 25 -2.13 11.84 8.09
C GLY A 25 -2.58 10.84 9.17
N THR A 26 -2.93 9.60 8.81
CA THR A 26 -3.25 8.53 9.78
C THR A 26 -2.27 7.36 9.69
N ARG A 27 -2.04 6.83 8.49
CA ARG A 27 -1.07 5.74 8.24
C ARG A 27 0.29 6.24 7.82
N TYR A 28 0.32 7.30 7.02
CA TYR A 28 1.54 7.90 6.51
C TYR A 28 1.41 9.41 6.39
N ASP A 29 2.53 10.12 6.49
CA ASP A 29 2.61 11.56 6.26
C ASP A 29 2.78 11.91 4.76
N ALA A 30 2.79 13.21 4.44
CA ALA A 30 2.98 13.68 3.07
C ALA A 30 4.39 13.42 2.49
N SER A 31 5.35 13.01 3.32
CA SER A 31 6.69 12.59 2.90
C SER A 31 6.79 11.07 2.70
N GLY A 32 5.69 10.33 2.90
CA GLY A 32 5.63 8.88 2.78
C GLY A 32 6.17 8.12 4.00
N ASN A 33 6.42 8.78 5.13
CA ASN A 33 6.82 8.09 6.36
C ASN A 33 5.60 7.47 7.04
N PHE A 34 5.73 6.21 7.48
CA PHE A 34 4.67 5.54 8.24
C PHE A 34 4.55 6.11 9.66
N LEU A 35 3.31 6.33 10.08
CA LEU A 35 2.94 6.86 11.39
C LEU A 35 2.53 5.72 12.34
N PRO A 36 2.57 5.91 13.67
CA PRO A 36 2.05 4.92 14.62
C PRO A 36 0.55 4.63 14.42
N GLU A 37 0.24 3.44 13.93
CA GLU A 37 -1.14 2.94 13.73
C GLU A 37 -1.24 1.50 14.26
N PRO A 38 -1.17 1.28 15.58
CA PRO A 38 -1.06 -0.06 16.16
C PRO A 38 -2.31 -0.91 15.92
N GLY A 39 -2.11 -2.22 15.80
CA GLY A 39 -3.16 -3.20 15.55
C GLY A 39 -2.64 -4.63 15.52
N ASN A 40 -3.49 -5.57 15.11
CA ASN A 40 -3.12 -6.96 14.85
C ASN A 40 -3.81 -7.51 13.60
N THR A 41 -3.25 -8.57 13.02
CA THR A 41 -3.75 -9.19 11.80
C THR A 41 -3.18 -10.59 11.63
N ILE A 42 -3.85 -11.43 10.84
CA ILE A 42 -3.36 -12.72 10.38
C ILE A 42 -2.86 -12.55 8.94
N VAL A 43 -1.59 -12.87 8.72
CA VAL A 43 -0.89 -12.62 7.45
C VAL A 43 -0.04 -13.81 7.04
N CYS A 44 0.21 -13.92 5.73
CA CYS A 44 1.26 -14.78 5.16
C CYS A 44 2.35 -13.90 4.56
N HIS A 45 3.54 -13.94 5.15
CA HIS A 45 4.72 -13.27 4.58
C HIS A 45 5.24 -14.01 3.35
N LEU A 46 5.97 -13.29 2.51
CA LEU A 46 6.84 -13.93 1.52
C LEU A 46 7.94 -14.71 2.25
N VAL A 47 8.33 -15.86 1.69
CA VAL A 47 9.47 -16.61 2.20
C VAL A 47 10.75 -15.87 1.80
N GLU A 48 11.55 -15.48 2.79
CA GLU A 48 12.81 -14.76 2.56
C GLU A 48 13.78 -15.59 1.71
N GLY A 49 14.41 -14.96 0.73
CA GLY A 49 15.32 -15.60 -0.22
C GLY A 49 14.64 -16.45 -1.29
N SER A 50 13.31 -16.57 -1.29
CA SER A 50 12.60 -17.34 -2.31
C SER A 50 12.58 -16.64 -3.67
N LEU A 51 12.44 -17.42 -4.75
CA LEU A 51 12.25 -16.88 -6.10
C LEU A 51 11.01 -15.98 -6.21
N SER A 52 9.94 -16.31 -5.47
CA SER A 52 8.74 -15.48 -5.42
C SER A 52 9.00 -14.11 -4.78
N GLN A 53 9.79 -14.06 -3.70
CA GLN A 53 10.20 -12.79 -3.12
C GLN A 53 11.03 -11.97 -4.11
N ALA A 54 12.01 -12.59 -4.78
CA ALA A 54 12.85 -11.94 -5.77
C ALA A 54 12.02 -11.32 -6.92
N ALA A 55 11.07 -12.07 -7.46
CA ALA A 55 10.18 -11.58 -8.52
C ALA A 55 9.34 -10.37 -8.08
N ILE A 56 8.82 -10.38 -6.86
CA ILE A 56 8.05 -9.24 -6.32
C ILE A 56 8.94 -8.03 -6.08
N VAL A 57 10.16 -8.21 -5.57
CA VAL A 57 11.14 -7.13 -5.39
C VAL A 57 11.52 -6.51 -6.74
N GLU A 58 11.67 -7.31 -7.79
CA GLU A 58 11.96 -6.81 -9.13
C GLU A 58 10.85 -5.88 -9.65
N VAL A 59 9.58 -6.23 -9.44
CA VAL A 59 8.44 -5.36 -9.79
C VAL A 59 8.45 -4.09 -8.94
N ARG A 60 8.70 -4.21 -7.63
CA ARG A 60 8.82 -3.06 -6.72
C ARG A 60 9.88 -2.06 -7.18
N GLU A 61 11.06 -2.52 -7.57
CA GLU A 61 12.13 -1.63 -8.03
C GLU A 61 11.79 -0.97 -9.38
N ARG A 62 11.08 -1.67 -10.29
CA ARG A 62 10.53 -1.03 -11.50
C ARG A 62 9.55 0.09 -11.17
N MET A 63 8.67 -0.12 -10.19
CA MET A 63 7.73 0.92 -9.74
C MET A 63 8.46 2.12 -9.12
N ARG A 64 9.51 1.88 -8.32
CA ARG A 64 10.31 2.95 -7.72
C ARG A 64 11.11 3.77 -8.74
N ALA A 65 11.39 3.20 -9.90
CA ALA A 65 12.08 3.88 -10.99
C ALA A 65 11.13 4.69 -11.91
N MET A 66 9.81 4.62 -11.70
CA MET A 66 8.85 5.41 -12.48
C MET A 66 8.93 6.90 -12.12
N PRO A 67 8.58 7.81 -13.06
CA PRO A 67 8.30 9.20 -12.72
C PRO A 67 7.24 9.27 -11.62
N ASP A 68 7.35 10.29 -10.75
CA ASP A 68 6.44 10.51 -9.63
C ASP A 68 6.36 9.35 -8.60
N ALA A 69 7.37 8.46 -8.54
CA ALA A 69 7.41 7.38 -7.54
C ALA A 69 7.44 7.89 -6.09
N ASP A 70 7.84 9.14 -5.87
CA ASP A 70 7.76 9.86 -4.59
C ASP A 70 6.31 10.12 -4.14
N ARG A 71 5.31 9.96 -5.02
CA ARG A 71 3.88 9.98 -4.65
C ARG A 71 3.39 8.68 -4.01
N LEU A 72 4.24 7.64 -3.92
CA LEU A 72 3.92 6.35 -3.32
C LEU A 72 4.75 6.10 -2.05
N ALA A 73 4.09 5.71 -0.96
CA ALA A 73 4.75 5.26 0.26
C ALA A 73 5.03 3.74 0.19
N PHE A 74 6.26 3.34 -0.11
CA PHE A 74 6.65 1.92 -0.21
C PHE A 74 6.98 1.34 1.17
N THR A 75 6.36 0.22 1.52
CA THR A 75 6.71 -0.53 2.73
C THR A 75 8.08 -1.23 2.61
N PRO A 76 8.72 -1.60 3.75
CA PRO A 76 9.92 -2.42 3.76
C PRO A 76 9.71 -3.80 3.11
N ILE A 77 10.72 -4.33 2.43
CA ILE A 77 10.66 -5.66 1.78
C ILE A 77 10.34 -6.77 2.80
N SER A 78 10.92 -6.69 4.00
CA SER A 78 10.67 -7.64 5.10
C SER A 78 9.23 -7.63 5.60
N SER A 79 8.45 -6.60 5.29
CA SER A 79 7.04 -6.48 5.68
C SER A 79 6.06 -6.93 4.61
N LEU A 80 6.52 -7.37 3.44
CA LEU A 80 5.63 -7.79 2.35
C LEU A 80 4.86 -9.06 2.74
N HIS A 81 3.53 -8.98 2.68
CA HIS A 81 2.64 -10.07 3.06
C HIS A 81 1.32 -10.00 2.30
N MET A 82 0.59 -11.11 2.30
CA MET A 82 -0.82 -11.17 1.99
C MET A 82 -1.61 -11.22 3.31
N THR A 83 -2.54 -10.29 3.50
CA THR A 83 -3.46 -10.34 4.63
C THR A 83 -4.50 -11.44 4.42
N LEU A 84 -4.63 -12.35 5.39
CA LEU A 84 -5.68 -13.38 5.39
C LEU A 84 -6.92 -12.92 6.16
N PHE A 85 -6.69 -12.28 7.31
CA PHE A 85 -7.75 -11.74 8.16
C PHE A 85 -7.26 -10.46 8.84
N GLN A 86 -8.04 -9.38 8.70
CA GLN A 86 -7.78 -8.14 9.39
C GLN A 86 -8.29 -8.27 10.82
N GLY A 87 -7.41 -8.06 11.80
CA GLY A 87 -7.82 -7.92 13.19
C GLY A 87 -8.19 -6.48 13.49
N ILE A 88 -7.95 -6.06 14.72
CA ILE A 88 -8.24 -4.71 15.18
C ILE A 88 -7.14 -3.71 14.82
N ILE A 89 -7.50 -2.44 14.66
CA ILE A 89 -6.57 -1.37 14.35
C ILE A 89 -7.04 -0.04 14.95
N GLU A 90 -6.09 0.77 15.40
CA GLU A 90 -6.34 1.97 16.21
C GLU A 90 -7.34 2.95 15.58
N TYR A 91 -7.16 3.30 14.31
CA TYR A 91 -8.02 4.31 13.66
C TYR A 91 -9.48 3.85 13.45
N ARG A 92 -9.81 2.58 13.73
CA ARG A 92 -11.10 1.98 13.39
C ARG A 92 -11.73 1.21 14.55
N ARG A 93 -11.79 1.82 15.73
CA ARG A 93 -12.49 1.30 16.93
C ARG A 93 -14.01 1.45 16.83
N ARG A 94 -14.65 0.69 15.94
CA ARG A 94 -16.12 0.68 15.77
C ARG A 94 -16.61 -0.64 15.20
N LEU A 95 -17.86 -1.01 15.51
CA LEU A 95 -18.54 -2.12 14.82
C LEU A 95 -18.67 -1.82 13.32
N PRO A 96 -18.59 -2.83 12.43
CA PRO A 96 -18.37 -4.26 12.70
C PRO A 96 -16.88 -4.68 12.65
N TYR A 97 -15.95 -3.75 12.93
CA TYR A 97 -14.49 -3.98 12.80
C TYR A 97 -13.78 -4.30 14.12
N TRP A 98 -14.52 -4.30 15.23
CA TRP A 98 -14.02 -4.52 16.60
C TRP A 98 -14.95 -5.46 17.34
#